data_AF-A0A673YA95-F1
#
_entry.id   AF-A0A673YA95-F1
#
_cell.length_a   1.000
_cell.length_b   1.000
_cell.length_c   1.000
_cell.angle_alpha   90.00
_cell.angle_beta   90.00
_cell.angle_gamma   90.00
#
_symmetry.space_group_name_H-M   'P 1'
#
loop_
_entity.id
_entity.type
_entity.pdbx_description
1 polymer ?
#
loop_
_entity_poly.entity_id
_entity_poly.type
_entity_poly.pdbx_seq_one_letter_code
_entity_poly.pdbx_strand_id
1 'polypeptide(L)'
;MEAIAKYDFKATADDELSFKRGEVLKVLNEECDQNWYKAELNGKDGFIPKNYIEMKAHPWFFGKIPRAKAEEMLNKQRHDGAFLIRESESAPGDFSLSVKFGNDVQHFKVLRDGAGKYFLWVVKFNSLNELVDYHRSTSVSRNQQIFLRDIEQVPQHPTYVQALFDFDPQEDGELGFRRGDFIQVLDNSDPNWWKGGCHGLTGMFPRNYVTPVNRNM
;
A
#
# COMPACT_ATOMS: atom_id res chain seq x y z
N MET A 1 -4.34 8.70 -5.55
CA MET A 1 -3.85 7.30 -5.49
C MET A 1 -3.82 6.74 -6.90
N GLU A 2 -3.07 5.67 -7.16
CA GLU A 2 -3.10 4.99 -8.45
C GLU A 2 -3.89 3.69 -8.34
N ALA A 3 -4.61 3.34 -9.40
CA ALA A 3 -5.30 2.07 -9.52
C ALA A 3 -4.95 1.44 -10.87
N ILE A 4 -4.90 0.11 -10.93
CA ILE A 4 -4.75 -0.63 -12.18
C ILE A 4 -6.13 -1.10 -12.65
N ALA A 5 -6.45 -0.88 -13.92
CA ALA A 5 -7.67 -1.39 -14.51
C ALA A 5 -7.64 -2.93 -14.58
N LYS A 6 -8.61 -3.59 -13.94
CA LYS A 6 -8.77 -5.05 -14.00
C LYS A 6 -9.46 -5.49 -15.28
N TYR A 7 -10.32 -4.63 -15.82
CA TYR A 7 -11.12 -4.87 -17.02
C TYR A 7 -11.12 -3.64 -17.93
N ASP A 8 -11.49 -3.84 -19.19
CA ASP A 8 -11.78 -2.74 -20.11
C ASP A 8 -13.09 -2.06 -19.69
N PHE A 9 -13.13 -0.74 -19.77
CA PHE A 9 -14.33 0.04 -19.50
C PHE A 9 -14.51 1.10 -20.59
N LYS A 10 -15.70 1.11 -21.19
CA LYS A 10 -16.09 2.10 -22.19
C LYS A 10 -17.15 3.00 -21.56
N ALA A 11 -16.86 4.29 -21.52
CA ALA A 11 -17.77 5.31 -21.01
C ALA A 11 -19.13 5.22 -21.72
N THR A 12 -20.19 5.19 -20.91
CA THR A 12 -21.59 5.19 -21.29
C THR A 12 -22.25 6.55 -21.07
N ALA A 13 -21.63 7.41 -20.26
CA ALA A 13 -22.01 8.80 -20.03
C ALA A 13 -20.83 9.75 -20.25
N ASP A 14 -21.13 11.04 -20.47
CA ASP A 14 -20.13 12.06 -20.82
C ASP A 14 -19.20 12.42 -19.66
N ASP A 15 -19.58 12.09 -18.44
CA ASP A 15 -18.80 12.29 -17.21
C ASP A 15 -17.97 11.07 -16.81
N GLU A 16 -18.03 9.97 -17.58
CA GLU A 16 -17.28 8.74 -17.34
C GLU A 16 -15.95 8.70 -18.11
N LEU A 17 -14.93 8.06 -17.53
CA LEU A 17 -13.60 7.93 -18.13
C LEU A 17 -13.42 6.52 -18.71
N SER A 18 -13.20 6.43 -20.02
CA SER A 18 -12.87 5.15 -20.68
C SER A 18 -11.42 4.74 -20.43
N PHE A 19 -11.20 3.45 -20.22
CA PHE A 19 -9.87 2.87 -20.01
C PHE A 19 -9.80 1.40 -20.43
N LYS A 20 -8.60 0.89 -20.64
CA LYS A 20 -8.31 -0.52 -20.96
C LYS A 20 -7.71 -1.24 -19.77
N ARG A 21 -7.93 -2.54 -19.69
CA ARG A 21 -7.28 -3.44 -18.72
C ARG A 21 -5.77 -3.23 -18.75
N GLY A 22 -5.19 -3.10 -17.56
CA GLY A 22 -3.77 -2.87 -17.34
C GLY A 22 -3.36 -1.39 -17.34
N GLU A 23 -4.23 -0.46 -17.73
CA GLU A 23 -3.92 0.97 -17.62
C GLU A 23 -3.87 1.42 -16.15
N VAL A 24 -2.97 2.37 -15.88
CA VAL A 24 -2.79 2.97 -14.56
C VAL A 24 -3.58 4.27 -14.51
N LEU A 25 -4.57 4.30 -13.63
CA LEU A 25 -5.53 5.39 -13.46
C LEU A 25 -5.16 6.19 -12.22
N LYS A 26 -5.12 7.53 -12.34
CA LYS A 26 -4.89 8.40 -11.20
C LYS A 26 -6.23 8.71 -10.53
N VAL A 27 -6.53 8.05 -9.43
CA VAL A 27 -7.72 8.29 -8.62
C VAL A 27 -7.56 9.62 -7.87
N LEU A 28 -8.46 10.57 -8.18
CA LEU A 28 -8.47 11.95 -7.71
C LEU A 28 -9.27 12.16 -6.43
N ASN A 29 -10.37 11.42 -6.23
CA ASN A 29 -11.19 11.49 -5.02
C ASN A 29 -11.96 10.17 -4.78
N GLU A 30 -12.08 9.77 -3.52
CA GLU A 30 -12.88 8.63 -3.06
C GLU A 30 -14.33 9.01 -2.67
N GLU A 31 -14.61 10.30 -2.56
CA GLU A 31 -15.89 10.83 -2.10
C GLU A 31 -16.70 11.40 -3.27
N CYS A 32 -17.53 10.57 -3.91
CA CYS A 32 -18.69 11.02 -4.69
C CYS A 32 -19.80 9.96 -4.76
N ASP A 33 -19.49 8.67 -4.62
CA ASP A 33 -20.52 7.63 -4.49
C ASP A 33 -19.94 6.30 -3.97
N GLN A 34 -20.79 5.38 -3.48
CA GLN A 34 -20.32 4.07 -2.99
C GLN A 34 -19.68 3.22 -4.10
N ASN A 35 -20.01 3.45 -5.36
CA ASN A 35 -19.67 2.57 -6.49
C ASN A 35 -18.75 3.17 -7.56
N TRP A 36 -18.43 4.47 -7.48
CA TRP A 36 -17.61 5.18 -8.45
C TRP A 36 -16.46 5.96 -7.80
N TYR A 37 -15.34 6.04 -8.51
CA TYR A 37 -14.22 6.93 -8.19
C TYR A 37 -14.11 8.00 -9.25
N LYS A 38 -13.68 9.21 -8.87
CA LYS A 38 -13.22 10.19 -9.86
C LYS A 38 -11.74 9.94 -10.14
N ALA A 39 -11.39 9.79 -11.41
CA ALA A 39 -10.01 9.51 -11.83
C ALA A 39 -9.61 10.33 -13.06
N GLU A 40 -8.30 10.34 -13.34
CA GLU A 40 -7.66 11.02 -14.46
C GLU A 40 -6.79 10.01 -15.23
N LEU A 41 -6.91 10.03 -16.56
CA LEU A 41 -6.07 9.27 -17.49
C LEU A 41 -5.72 10.15 -18.69
N ASN A 42 -4.42 10.29 -18.99
CA ASN A 42 -3.92 11.07 -20.13
C ASN A 42 -4.46 12.52 -20.18
N GLY A 43 -4.61 13.15 -19.02
CA GLY A 43 -5.13 14.52 -18.88
C GLY A 43 -6.64 14.68 -19.07
N LYS A 44 -7.39 13.58 -19.25
CA LYS A 44 -8.85 13.56 -19.19
C LYS A 44 -9.30 13.00 -17.84
N ASP A 45 -10.20 13.69 -17.16
CA ASP A 45 -10.85 13.18 -15.95
C ASP A 45 -12.27 12.69 -16.21
N GLY A 46 -12.73 11.80 -15.34
CA GLY A 46 -14.09 11.28 -15.34
C GLY A 46 -14.29 10.22 -14.26
N PHE A 47 -15.51 9.71 -14.17
CA PHE A 47 -15.87 8.66 -13.24
C PHE A 47 -15.49 7.28 -13.76
N ILE A 48 -14.96 6.45 -12.86
CA ILE A 48 -14.59 5.07 -13.11
C ILE A 48 -15.25 4.15 -12.06
N PRO A 49 -15.71 2.95 -12.45
CA PRO A 49 -16.36 2.04 -11.51
C PRO A 49 -15.34 1.37 -10.57
N LYS A 50 -15.62 1.37 -9.26
CA LYS A 50 -14.68 0.84 -8.25
C LYS A 50 -14.33 -0.63 -8.45
N ASN A 51 -15.29 -1.44 -8.92
CA ASN A 51 -15.11 -2.88 -9.15
C ASN A 51 -14.35 -3.20 -10.44
N TYR A 52 -14.03 -2.20 -11.27
CA TYR A 52 -13.25 -2.37 -12.50
C TYR A 52 -11.77 -2.09 -12.31
N ILE A 53 -11.39 -1.65 -11.11
CA ILE A 53 -10.02 -1.27 -10.80
C ILE A 53 -9.53 -1.97 -9.53
N GLU A 54 -8.23 -2.10 -9.43
CA GLU A 54 -7.54 -2.53 -8.22
C GLU A 54 -6.67 -1.37 -7.76
N MET A 55 -7.01 -0.78 -6.61
CA MET A 55 -6.17 0.25 -6.01
C MET A 55 -4.79 -0.36 -5.79
N LYS A 56 -3.75 0.26 -6.34
CA LYS A 56 -2.39 -0.16 -6.04
C LYS A 56 -2.10 0.25 -4.61
N ALA A 57 -2.29 -0.70 -3.69
CA ALA A 57 -1.84 -0.54 -2.33
C ALA A 57 -0.31 -0.44 -2.39
N HIS A 58 0.20 0.76 -2.15
CA HIS A 58 1.63 0.95 -2.07
C HIS A 58 2.13 0.64 -0.67
N PRO A 59 3.23 -0.12 -0.51
CA PRO A 59 3.80 -0.45 0.80
C PRO A 59 4.07 0.77 1.68
N TRP A 60 4.22 1.95 1.06
CA TRP A 60 4.50 3.22 1.71
C TRP A 60 3.25 4.08 1.96
N PHE A 61 2.06 3.75 1.44
CA PHE A 61 0.84 4.55 1.68
C PHE A 61 -0.01 3.94 2.79
N PHE A 62 -0.16 4.69 3.89
CA PHE A 62 -0.83 4.22 5.10
C PHE A 62 -2.20 4.88 5.34
N GLY A 63 -2.68 5.70 4.40
CA GLY A 63 -3.97 6.38 4.54
C GLY A 63 -4.07 7.22 5.82
N LYS A 64 -5.19 7.09 6.53
CA LYS A 64 -5.51 7.83 7.77
C LYS A 64 -4.82 7.22 9.00
N ILE A 65 -3.49 7.37 9.10
CA ILE A 65 -2.76 7.09 10.34
C ILE A 65 -2.34 8.37 11.08
N PRO A 66 -2.40 8.40 12.43
CA PRO A 66 -1.92 9.53 13.20
C PRO A 66 -0.43 9.77 13.07
N ARG A 67 0.01 11.02 13.26
CA ARG A 67 1.43 11.39 13.29
C ARG A 67 2.21 10.55 14.29
N ALA A 68 1.69 10.41 15.51
CA ALA A 68 2.34 9.64 16.57
C ALA A 68 2.51 8.17 16.18
N LYS A 69 1.54 7.58 15.46
CA LYS A 69 1.66 6.20 14.97
C LYS A 69 2.71 6.08 13.87
N ALA A 70 2.78 7.06 12.97
CA ALA A 70 3.83 7.11 11.96
C ALA A 70 5.23 7.19 12.60
N GLU A 71 5.39 8.02 13.63
CA GLU A 71 6.65 8.12 14.39
C GLU A 71 7.02 6.80 15.05
N GLU A 72 6.06 6.13 15.72
CA GLU A 72 6.26 4.82 16.34
C GLU A 72 6.72 3.74 15.33
N MET A 73 6.12 3.73 14.14
CA MET A 73 6.42 2.77 13.08
C MET A 73 7.79 3.00 12.47
N LEU A 74 8.11 4.26 12.18
CA LEU A 74 9.36 4.65 11.55
C LEU A 74 10.54 4.52 12.51
N ASN A 75 10.37 4.83 13.80
CA ASN A 75 11.44 4.66 14.79
C ASN A 75 11.89 3.21 15.00
N LYS A 76 11.06 2.22 14.65
CA LYS A 76 11.42 0.79 14.68
C LYS A 76 12.30 0.37 13.50
N GLN A 77 12.42 1.20 12.46
CA GLN A 77 13.18 0.89 11.26
C GLN A 77 14.68 0.99 11.51
N ARG A 78 15.46 0.11 10.89
CA ARG A 78 16.92 0.00 11.12
C ARG A 78 17.76 0.92 10.25
N HIS A 79 17.16 1.54 9.24
CA HIS A 79 17.86 2.34 8.24
C HIS A 79 17.22 3.72 8.07
N ASP A 80 18.06 4.71 7.77
CA ASP A 80 17.59 6.03 7.35
C ASP A 80 16.85 5.95 6.03
N GLY A 81 15.99 6.94 5.80
CA GLY A 81 15.18 7.01 4.59
C GLY A 81 13.94 6.14 4.62
N ALA A 82 13.77 5.28 5.64
CA ALA A 82 12.52 4.55 5.85
C ALA A 82 11.37 5.55 5.92
N PHE A 83 10.36 5.39 5.07
CA PHE A 83 9.30 6.40 4.94
C PHE A 83 7.91 5.81 4.80
N LEU A 84 6.93 6.67 5.05
CA LEU A 84 5.54 6.45 4.71
C LEU A 84 4.86 7.76 4.32
N ILE A 85 3.77 7.65 3.56
CA ILE A 85 2.85 8.75 3.26
C ILE A 85 1.52 8.46 3.96
N ARG A 86 1.01 9.48 4.63
CA ARG A 86 -0.27 9.46 5.35
C ARG A 86 -1.12 10.67 4.98
N GLU A 87 -2.41 10.59 5.22
CA GLU A 87 -3.29 11.76 5.20
C GLU A 87 -2.94 12.72 6.35
N SER A 88 -3.04 14.01 6.07
CA SER A 88 -2.72 15.07 7.02
C SER A 88 -3.85 15.27 8.03
N GLU A 89 -3.57 15.02 9.31
CA GLU A 89 -4.53 15.27 10.41
C GLU A 89 -4.91 16.74 10.54
N SER A 90 -3.98 17.66 10.26
CA SER A 90 -4.20 19.10 10.40
C SER A 90 -4.85 19.75 9.18
N ALA A 91 -4.96 19.02 8.06
CA ALA A 91 -5.49 19.56 6.80
C ALA A 91 -6.14 18.42 5.99
N PRO A 92 -7.47 18.24 6.14
CA PRO A 92 -8.21 17.23 5.38
C PRO A 92 -7.99 17.41 3.87
N GLY A 93 -7.68 16.31 3.17
CA GLY A 93 -7.37 16.31 1.73
C GLY A 93 -5.90 16.51 1.37
N ASP A 94 -5.04 16.90 2.32
CA ASP A 94 -3.59 17.00 2.12
C ASP A 94 -2.87 15.71 2.57
N PHE A 95 -1.67 15.49 2.04
CA PHE A 95 -0.80 14.38 2.43
C PHE A 95 0.43 14.87 3.20
N SER A 96 0.98 13.99 4.05
CA SER A 96 2.24 14.19 4.75
C SER A 96 3.16 13.00 4.50
N LEU A 97 4.37 13.28 4.00
CA LEU A 97 5.46 12.30 3.92
C LEU A 97 6.21 12.33 5.25
N SER A 98 6.34 11.18 5.89
CA SER A 98 7.09 11.01 7.13
C SER A 98 8.27 10.10 6.87
N VAL A 99 9.48 10.49 7.26
CA VAL A 99 10.72 9.77 6.96
C VAL A 99 11.64 9.72 8.17
N LYS A 100 12.21 8.55 8.46
CA LYS A 100 13.24 8.36 9.48
C LYS A 100 14.56 8.97 9.01
N PHE A 101 15.20 9.74 9.87
CA PHE A 101 16.57 10.16 9.69
C PHE A 101 17.28 10.30 11.04
N GLY A 102 18.31 9.49 11.25
CA GLY A 102 18.96 9.35 12.56
C GLY A 102 17.98 8.82 13.60
N ASN A 103 17.86 9.55 14.72
CA ASN A 103 16.99 9.18 15.84
C ASN A 103 15.60 9.82 15.78
N ASP A 104 15.33 10.62 14.75
CA ASP A 104 14.11 11.40 14.63
C ASP A 104 13.33 11.04 13.37
N VAL A 105 12.07 11.47 13.35
CA VAL A 105 11.19 11.37 12.18
C VAL A 105 10.91 12.78 11.68
N GLN A 106 11.24 13.02 10.42
CA GLN A 106 10.97 14.28 9.73
C GLN A 106 9.67 14.16 8.96
N HIS A 107 8.88 15.25 8.94
CA HIS A 107 7.59 15.29 8.27
C HIS A 107 7.55 16.42 7.27
N PHE A 108 7.25 16.08 6.01
CA PHE A 108 7.15 17.00 4.91
C PHE A 108 5.70 17.04 4.44
N LYS A 109 5.12 18.25 4.40
CA LYS A 109 3.79 18.43 3.82
C LYS A 109 3.89 18.26 2.31
N VAL A 110 3.11 17.32 1.76
CA VAL A 110 2.96 17.18 0.31
C VAL A 110 1.91 18.19 -0.13
N LEU A 111 2.36 19.18 -0.91
CA LEU A 111 1.51 20.23 -1.44
C LEU A 111 0.94 19.81 -2.78
N ARG A 112 -0.20 20.39 -3.13
CA ARG A 112 -0.85 20.23 -4.42
C ARG A 112 -1.09 21.60 -5.03
N ASP A 113 -0.74 21.78 -6.30
CA ASP A 113 -1.02 23.04 -7.01
C ASP A 113 -2.44 23.07 -7.58
N GLY A 114 -2.85 24.22 -8.15
CA GLY A 114 -4.18 24.38 -8.74
C GLY A 114 -4.44 23.48 -9.97
N ALA A 115 -3.40 22.94 -10.60
CA ALA A 115 -3.50 21.94 -11.67
C ALA A 115 -3.50 20.50 -11.13
N GLY A 116 -3.47 20.33 -9.81
CA GLY A 116 -3.55 19.04 -9.15
C GLY A 116 -2.23 18.27 -9.08
N LYS A 117 -1.08 18.91 -9.34
CA LYS A 117 0.27 18.29 -9.26
C LYS A 117 0.82 18.32 -7.84
N TYR A 118 1.51 17.25 -7.44
CA TYR A 118 2.11 17.08 -6.12
C TYR A 118 3.54 17.59 -6.06
N PHE A 119 3.95 18.19 -4.95
CA PHE A 119 5.32 18.64 -4.74
C PHE A 119 5.65 18.80 -3.25
N LEU A 120 6.93 18.65 -2.91
CA LEU A 120 7.49 19.05 -1.61
C LEU A 120 8.17 20.42 -1.70
N TRP A 121 8.78 20.71 -2.85
CA TRP A 121 9.66 21.85 -3.06
C TRP A 121 9.39 22.52 -4.43
N VAL A 122 10.35 22.45 -5.35
CA VAL A 122 10.29 23.12 -6.66
C VAL A 122 9.77 22.18 -7.75
N VAL A 123 10.16 20.91 -7.70
CA VAL A 123 9.78 19.91 -8.71
C VAL A 123 8.36 19.42 -8.44
N LYS A 124 7.56 19.31 -9.50
CA LYS A 124 6.14 18.92 -9.46
C LYS A 124 5.92 17.60 -10.18
N PHE A 125 5.02 16.79 -9.63
CA PHE A 125 4.74 15.42 -10.04
C PHE A 125 3.25 15.21 -10.31
N ASN A 126 2.90 14.32 -11.22
CA ASN A 126 1.51 14.03 -11.53
C ASN A 126 0.87 13.11 -10.49
N SER A 127 1.67 12.31 -9.79
CA SER A 127 1.21 11.40 -8.73
C SER A 127 2.18 11.37 -7.54
N LEU A 128 1.69 10.84 -6.41
CA LEU A 128 2.54 10.56 -5.25
C LEU A 128 3.63 9.52 -5.58
N ASN A 129 3.35 8.62 -6.51
CA ASN A 129 4.29 7.59 -6.98
C ASN A 129 5.49 8.22 -7.67
N GLU A 130 5.26 9.08 -8.66
CA GLU A 130 6.34 9.81 -9.33
C GLU A 130 7.19 10.61 -8.32
N LEU A 131 6.53 11.25 -7.35
CA LEU A 131 7.21 11.97 -6.26
C LEU A 131 8.10 11.03 -5.43
N VAL A 132 7.56 9.88 -5.03
CA VAL A 132 8.30 8.87 -4.25
C VAL A 132 9.49 8.35 -5.05
N ASP A 133 9.27 7.90 -6.28
CA ASP A 133 10.31 7.30 -7.11
C ASP A 133 11.43 8.28 -7.45
N TYR A 134 11.09 9.54 -7.70
CA TYR A 134 12.07 10.61 -7.81
C TYR A 134 12.92 10.74 -6.55
N HIS A 135 12.30 10.72 -5.38
CA HIS A 135 12.98 10.88 -4.09
C HIS A 135 13.70 9.61 -3.58
N ARG A 136 13.60 8.48 -4.29
CA ARG A 136 14.49 7.32 -4.07
C ARG A 136 15.92 7.59 -4.52
N SER A 137 16.10 8.48 -5.50
CA SER A 137 17.41 8.84 -6.05
C SER A 137 17.80 10.31 -5.82
N THR A 138 16.84 11.14 -5.41
CA THR A 138 17.06 12.57 -5.10
C THR A 138 16.67 12.88 -3.67
N SER A 139 17.51 13.62 -2.93
CA SER A 139 17.24 13.91 -1.51
C SER A 139 15.88 14.58 -1.29
N VAL A 140 15.14 14.13 -0.27
CA VAL A 140 13.88 14.74 0.16
C VAL A 140 14.10 16.01 0.99
N SER A 141 15.28 16.15 1.60
CA SER A 141 15.67 17.32 2.41
C SER A 141 16.64 18.24 1.65
N ARG A 142 16.53 19.55 1.89
CA ARG A 142 17.46 20.56 1.34
C ARG A 142 18.77 20.68 2.12
N ASN A 143 18.77 20.25 3.39
CA ASN A 143 19.89 20.45 4.31
C ASN A 143 20.64 19.15 4.62
N GLN A 144 20.03 18.00 4.32
CA GLN A 144 20.54 16.67 4.63
C GLN A 144 20.31 15.75 3.43
N GLN A 145 21.14 14.72 3.28
CA GLN A 145 20.99 13.73 2.20
C GLN A 145 20.12 12.57 2.69
N ILE A 146 18.85 12.57 2.28
CA ILE A 146 17.85 11.60 2.71
C ILE A 146 17.14 11.05 1.47
N PHE A 147 17.39 9.77 1.16
CA PHE A 147 16.73 9.07 0.06
C PHE A 147 15.62 8.19 0.58
N LEU A 148 14.48 8.15 -0.10
CA LEU A 148 13.36 7.32 0.31
C LEU A 148 13.68 5.84 0.12
N ARG A 149 13.43 5.05 1.17
CA ARG A 149 13.55 3.60 1.20
C ARG A 149 12.31 3.01 1.83
N ASP A 150 11.76 1.97 1.22
CA ASP A 150 10.55 1.34 1.76
C ASP A 150 10.81 0.85 3.18
N ILE A 151 9.79 0.89 4.02
CA ILE A 151 9.86 0.33 5.36
C ILE A 151 10.04 -1.19 5.28
N GLU A 152 10.89 -1.75 6.14
CA GLU A 152 10.86 -3.17 6.42
C GLU A 152 9.55 -3.45 7.15
N GLN A 153 8.61 -4.09 6.46
CA GLN A 153 7.35 -4.53 7.07
C GLN A 153 7.67 -5.63 8.07
N VAL A 154 7.90 -5.26 9.32
CA VAL A 154 7.78 -6.19 10.43
C VAL A 154 6.28 -6.44 10.60
N PRO A 155 5.76 -7.66 10.40
CA PRO A 155 4.33 -7.93 10.57
C PRO A 155 3.89 -7.47 11.96
N GLN A 156 3.09 -6.41 12.04
CA GLN A 156 2.79 -5.73 13.32
C GLN A 156 2.01 -6.61 14.30
N HIS A 157 1.37 -7.66 13.79
CA HIS A 157 0.99 -8.83 14.58
C HIS A 157 1.21 -10.06 13.70
N PRO A 158 1.54 -11.22 14.29
CA PRO A 158 1.48 -12.46 13.55
C PRO A 158 0.03 -12.61 13.07
N THR A 159 -0.15 -12.57 11.74
CA THR A 159 -1.45 -12.88 11.15
C THR A 159 -1.61 -14.38 11.27
N TYR A 160 -2.58 -14.83 12.04
CA TYR A 160 -2.86 -16.27 12.16
C TYR A 160 -3.99 -16.66 11.23
N VAL A 161 -3.83 -17.82 10.62
CA VAL A 161 -4.87 -18.53 9.89
C VAL A 161 -5.10 -19.88 10.54
N GLN A 162 -6.31 -20.42 10.40
CA GLN A 162 -6.63 -21.75 10.88
C GLN A 162 -6.74 -22.72 9.72
N ALA A 163 -6.09 -23.87 9.82
CA ALA A 163 -6.16 -24.92 8.81
C ALA A 163 -7.58 -25.52 8.70
N LEU A 164 -8.14 -25.53 7.51
CA LEU A 164 -9.42 -26.17 7.18
C LEU A 164 -9.25 -27.66 6.84
N PHE A 165 -8.09 -28.03 6.32
CA PHE A 165 -7.75 -29.39 5.92
C PHE A 165 -6.33 -29.74 6.39
N ASP A 166 -6.04 -31.04 6.44
CA ASP A 166 -4.68 -31.53 6.62
C ASP A 166 -3.88 -31.25 5.35
N PHE A 167 -2.59 -30.97 5.52
CA PHE A 167 -1.66 -30.80 4.41
C PHE A 167 -0.36 -31.51 4.76
N ASP A 168 -0.09 -32.59 4.03
CA ASP A 168 1.16 -33.35 4.12
C ASP A 168 2.13 -32.83 3.05
N PRO A 169 3.32 -32.32 3.43
CA PRO A 169 4.32 -31.80 2.50
C PRO A 169 4.73 -32.82 1.44
N GLN A 170 4.75 -32.40 0.18
CA GLN A 170 5.20 -33.18 -0.97
C GLN A 170 6.58 -32.75 -1.46
N GLU A 171 6.95 -31.47 -1.26
CA GLU A 171 8.23 -30.90 -1.69
C GLU A 171 9.03 -30.29 -0.54
N ASP A 172 10.34 -30.22 -0.72
CA ASP A 172 11.24 -29.56 0.23
C ASP A 172 10.91 -28.07 0.32
N GLY A 173 10.63 -27.61 1.55
CA GLY A 173 10.25 -26.22 1.82
C GLY A 173 8.74 -26.00 2.03
N GLU A 174 7.91 -27.04 1.88
CA GLU A 174 6.50 -27.00 2.25
C GLU A 174 6.28 -27.17 3.76
N LEU A 175 5.24 -26.53 4.29
CA LEU A 175 4.88 -26.57 5.71
C LEU A 175 3.75 -27.56 5.94
N GLY A 176 4.02 -28.63 6.67
CA GLY A 176 2.98 -29.60 7.06
C GLY A 176 2.17 -29.15 8.26
N PHE A 177 0.85 -29.39 8.24
CA PHE A 177 -0.07 -29.07 9.32
C PHE A 177 -1.33 -29.96 9.27
N ARG A 178 -2.08 -29.98 10.38
CA ARG A 178 -3.35 -30.69 10.54
C ARG A 178 -4.51 -29.71 10.59
N ARG A 179 -5.69 -30.16 10.17
CA ARG A 179 -6.93 -29.39 10.28
C ARG A 179 -7.13 -28.91 11.72
N GLY A 180 -7.41 -27.62 11.85
CA GLY A 180 -7.59 -26.94 13.13
C GLY A 180 -6.34 -26.22 13.64
N ASP A 181 -5.16 -26.52 13.11
CA ASP A 181 -3.91 -25.87 13.49
C ASP A 181 -3.94 -24.37 13.21
N PHE A 182 -3.32 -23.60 14.11
CA PHE A 182 -3.08 -22.18 13.91
C PHE A 182 -1.70 -21.99 13.28
N ILE A 183 -1.68 -21.41 12.09
CA ILE A 183 -0.47 -21.16 11.32
C ILE A 183 -0.19 -19.66 11.37
N GLN A 184 1.02 -19.30 11.79
CA GLN A 184 1.50 -17.92 11.72
C GLN A 184 1.87 -17.62 10.26
N VAL A 185 1.19 -16.68 9.64
CA VAL A 185 1.53 -16.18 8.29
C VAL A 185 2.75 -15.25 8.39
N LEU A 186 3.78 -15.59 7.64
CA LEU A 186 5.04 -14.83 7.52
C LEU A 186 5.09 -14.02 6.21
N ASP A 187 4.50 -14.56 5.14
CA ASP A 187 4.38 -13.89 3.83
C ASP A 187 3.10 -14.37 3.11
N ASN A 188 2.32 -13.44 2.59
CA ASN A 188 1.10 -13.69 1.82
C ASN A 188 1.05 -12.91 0.50
N SER A 189 2.22 -12.49 -0.01
CA SER A 189 2.35 -11.73 -1.24
C SER A 189 1.89 -12.51 -2.48
N ASP A 190 2.04 -13.84 -2.49
CA ASP A 190 1.53 -14.70 -3.54
C ASP A 190 0.04 -15.06 -3.29
N PRO A 191 -0.82 -15.02 -4.32
CA PRO A 191 -2.26 -15.25 -4.17
C PRO A 191 -2.64 -16.69 -3.80
N ASN A 192 -1.77 -17.67 -4.04
CA ASN A 192 -2.04 -19.10 -3.94
C ASN A 192 -1.18 -19.79 -2.87
N TRP A 193 0.07 -19.38 -2.69
CA TRP A 193 1.04 -20.04 -1.82
C TRP A 193 1.62 -19.08 -0.78
N TRP A 194 1.31 -19.31 0.48
CA TRP A 194 1.76 -18.46 1.58
C TRP A 194 2.91 -19.10 2.32
N LYS A 195 3.78 -18.27 2.90
CA LYS A 195 4.81 -18.74 3.81
C LYS A 195 4.31 -18.60 5.25
N GLY A 196 4.47 -19.66 6.05
CA GLY A 196 4.05 -19.62 7.44
C GLY A 196 4.95 -20.41 8.37
N GLY A 197 4.59 -20.38 9.66
CA GLY A 197 5.18 -21.16 10.72
C GLY A 197 4.12 -21.93 11.50
N CYS A 198 4.35 -23.21 11.71
CA CYS A 198 3.53 -24.10 12.53
C CYS A 198 4.43 -25.14 13.21
N HIS A 199 4.17 -25.45 14.48
CA HIS A 199 4.94 -26.45 15.25
C HIS A 199 6.48 -26.26 15.24
N GLY A 200 6.95 -25.01 15.18
CA GLY A 200 8.38 -24.69 15.13
C GLY A 200 9.04 -24.92 13.76
N LEU A 201 8.28 -25.37 12.76
CA LEU A 201 8.70 -25.49 11.37
C LEU A 201 8.19 -24.28 10.58
N THR A 202 8.90 -23.94 9.51
CA THR A 202 8.50 -22.88 8.57
C THR A 202 8.56 -23.39 7.15
N GLY A 203 7.58 -23.02 6.33
CA GLY A 203 7.51 -23.45 4.94
C GLY A 203 6.32 -22.84 4.20
N MET A 204 6.14 -23.28 2.96
CA MET A 204 5.09 -22.86 2.05
C MET A 204 3.83 -23.71 2.25
N PHE A 205 2.67 -23.09 2.18
CA PHE A 205 1.39 -23.79 2.22
C PHE A 205 0.35 -23.13 1.31
N PRO A 206 -0.61 -23.90 0.80
CA PRO A 206 -1.63 -23.37 -0.10
C PRO A 206 -2.69 -22.55 0.68
N ARG A 207 -2.95 -21.33 0.20
CA ARG A 207 -3.91 -20.39 0.81
C ARG A 207 -5.32 -20.96 0.96
N ASN A 208 -5.78 -21.78 0.01
CA ASN A 208 -7.12 -22.38 0.03
C ASN A 208 -7.31 -23.47 1.10
N TYR A 209 -6.25 -23.84 1.82
CA TYR A 209 -6.31 -24.80 2.93
C TYR A 209 -6.55 -24.13 4.28
N VAL A 210 -6.66 -22.81 4.32
CA VAL A 210 -6.75 -22.06 5.57
C VAL A 210 -7.87 -21.02 5.54
N THR A 211 -8.33 -20.61 6.73
CA THR A 211 -9.28 -19.51 6.91
C THR A 211 -8.70 -18.43 7.82
N PRO A 212 -8.97 -17.14 7.59
CA PRO A 212 -8.55 -16.07 8.49
C PRO A 212 -9.12 -16.26 9.90
N VAL A 213 -8.30 -16.05 10.92
CA VAL A 213 -8.76 -16.00 12.31
C VAL A 213 -9.16 -14.56 12.65
N ASN A 214 -10.46 -14.27 12.66
CA ASN A 214 -10.95 -12.98 13.12
C ASN A 214 -10.72 -12.86 14.63
N ARG A 215 -9.86 -11.93 15.06
CA ARG A 215 -9.77 -11.53 16.47
C ARG A 215 -11.01 -10.71 16.85
N ASN A 216 -12.11 -11.40 17.12
CA ASN A 216 -13.24 -10.84 17.88
C ASN A 216 -13.21 -11.44 19.28
N MET A 217 -12.48 -10.78 20.19
CA MET A 217 -12.78 -10.70 21.63
C MET A 217 -12.33 -9.34 22.14
#